data_AF-A0A9W6IN26-F1
#
_entry.id   AF-A0A9W6IN26-F1
#
_cell.length_a   1.000
_cell.length_b   1.000
_cell.length_c   1.000
_cell.angle_alpha   90.00
_cell.angle_beta   90.00
_cell.angle_gamma   90.00
#
_symmetry.space_group_name_H-M   'P 1'
#
loop_
_entity.id
_entity.type
_entity.pdbx_description
1 polymer ?
#
loop_
_entity_poly.entity_id
_entity_poly.type
_entity_poly.pdbx_seq_one_letter_code
_entity_poly.pdbx_strand_id
1 'polypeptide(L)'
;MLGFFVDAGGKRRFDRFHLLAHGDRWDGEILRLTPGRSDAVPIAVTGRVNGAELELDLDRRDRRPAEALRVRAETPDIDAGYIGTLDMQQPGDVRTRTAYVLEEAPAVRLDPSPTHGWGTVAVAPLARGAEVLPIRGPFSAVQTPYSFRTSDGRHVEPTGYGHFVNHACEPSCEIVYRPDGRPVLVARRDLPAGTEITFDYTATEGKLANSFACLCPADAHKI
;
A
#
# COMPACT_ATOMS: atom_id res chain seq x y z
N MET A 1 7.61 0.91 5.25
CA MET A 1 6.22 1.28 5.56
C MET A 1 5.61 1.95 4.34
N LEU A 2 4.30 1.80 4.16
CA LEU A 2 3.55 2.45 3.09
C LEU A 2 2.39 3.23 3.71
N GLY A 3 2.35 4.53 3.44
CA GLY A 3 1.26 5.39 3.85
C GLY A 3 0.19 5.51 2.78
N PHE A 4 -1.04 5.77 3.20
CA PHE A 4 -2.19 6.00 2.36
C PHE A 4 -3.03 7.14 2.91
N PHE A 5 -3.52 8.00 2.02
CA PHE A 5 -4.50 9.02 2.36
C PHE A 5 -5.32 9.41 1.11
N VAL A 6 -6.38 10.17 1.34
CA VAL A 6 -7.17 10.81 0.29
C VAL A 6 -6.91 12.31 0.34
N ASP A 7 -6.46 12.89 -0.77
CA ASP A 7 -6.20 14.32 -0.88
C ASP A 7 -7.50 15.14 -0.98
N ALA A 8 -7.39 16.47 -0.91
CA ALA A 8 -8.55 17.37 -0.96
C ALA A 8 -9.36 17.28 -2.26
N GLY A 9 -8.78 16.72 -3.34
CA GLY A 9 -9.47 16.44 -4.60
C GLY A 9 -10.16 15.07 -4.63
N GLY A 10 -10.17 14.32 -3.52
CA GLY A 10 -10.71 12.97 -3.46
C GLY A 10 -9.81 11.91 -4.08
N LYS A 11 -8.56 12.26 -4.45
CA LYS A 11 -7.63 11.32 -5.07
C LYS A 11 -6.86 10.55 -4.01
N ARG A 12 -6.78 9.24 -4.20
CA ARG A 12 -5.96 8.33 -3.41
C ARG A 12 -4.47 8.61 -3.63
N ARG A 13 -3.73 8.72 -2.53
CA ARG A 13 -2.28 8.95 -2.51
C ARG A 13 -1.62 7.89 -1.65
N PHE A 14 -0.38 7.57 -2.01
CA PHE A 14 0.44 6.63 -1.28
C PHE A 14 1.83 7.21 -1.12
N ASP A 15 2.42 7.04 0.06
CA ASP A 15 3.78 7.48 0.34
C ASP A 15 4.63 6.29 0.78
N ARG A 16 5.72 6.01 0.07
CA ARG A 16 6.70 5.01 0.50
C ARG A 16 7.73 5.68 1.40
N PHE A 17 7.89 5.17 2.62
CA PHE A 17 8.77 5.76 3.63
C PHE A 17 10.17 5.18 3.59
N HIS A 18 11.18 6.05 3.48
CA HIS A 18 12.60 5.77 3.70
C HIS A 18 13.12 6.70 4.80
N LEU A 19 12.90 6.30 6.05
CA LEU A 19 13.31 7.09 7.21
C LEU A 19 14.41 6.38 7.99
N LEU A 20 15.33 7.17 8.53
CA LEU A 20 16.38 6.75 9.44
C LEU A 20 16.10 7.35 10.82
N ALA A 21 16.26 6.53 11.86
CA ALA A 21 16.08 6.94 13.24
C ALA A 21 17.42 7.30 13.89
N HIS A 22 17.44 8.45 14.57
CA HIS A 22 18.57 8.98 15.32
C HIS A 22 18.11 9.34 16.74
N GLY A 23 17.90 8.33 17.59
CA GLY A 23 17.33 8.51 18.92
C GLY A 23 15.85 8.88 18.84
N ASP A 24 15.49 10.07 19.33
CA ASP A 24 14.14 10.62 19.24
C ASP A 24 13.86 11.37 17.92
N ARG A 25 14.88 11.53 17.07
CA ARG A 25 14.77 12.21 15.77
C ARG A 25 14.71 11.24 14.63
N TRP A 26 14.07 11.67 13.55
CA TRP A 26 14.00 10.95 12.29
C TRP A 26 14.34 11.89 11.14
N ASP A 27 14.99 11.38 10.11
CA ASP A 27 15.16 12.08 8.84
C ASP A 27 15.21 11.11 7.67
N GLY A 28 15.07 11.63 6.46
CA GLY A 28 15.10 10.85 5.23
C GLY A 28 14.14 11.42 4.21
N GLU A 29 13.45 10.54 3.49
CA GLU A 29 12.50 10.90 2.46
C GLU A 29 11.25 10.03 2.47
N ILE A 30 10.18 10.61 1.95
CA ILE A 30 9.04 9.84 1.46
C ILE A 30 8.96 9.99 -0.05
N LEU A 31 8.60 8.90 -0.72
CA LEU A 31 8.31 8.89 -2.15
C LEU A 31 6.80 8.89 -2.31
N ARG A 32 6.23 10.04 -2.68
CA ARG A 32 4.80 10.16 -2.97
C ARG A 32 4.52 9.60 -4.35
N LEU A 33 3.82 8.47 -4.39
CA LEU A 33 3.62 7.66 -5.57
C LEU A 33 2.48 8.20 -6.43
N THR A 34 2.57 7.98 -7.74
CA THR A 34 1.44 8.11 -8.67
C THR A 34 0.90 6.71 -9.01
N PRO A 35 -0.28 6.30 -8.51
CA PRO A 35 -0.86 5.01 -8.87
C PRO A 35 -0.98 4.84 -10.39
N GLY A 36 -0.66 3.63 -10.88
CA GLY A 36 -0.65 3.31 -12.32
C GLY A 36 0.57 3.82 -13.10
N ARG A 37 1.52 4.51 -12.45
CA ARG A 37 2.82 4.87 -13.02
C ARG A 37 3.93 4.41 -12.08
N SER A 38 5.14 4.25 -12.60
CA SER A 38 6.33 3.93 -11.81
C SER A 38 7.10 5.18 -11.34
N ASP A 39 6.52 6.38 -11.50
CA ASP A 39 7.11 7.62 -11.02
C ASP A 39 6.67 7.94 -9.58
N ALA A 40 7.52 8.71 -8.89
CA ALA A 40 7.25 9.20 -7.55
C ALA A 40 7.89 10.58 -7.36
N VAL A 41 7.28 11.39 -6.49
CA VAL A 41 7.81 12.69 -6.09
C VAL A 41 8.52 12.51 -4.74
N PRO A 42 9.84 12.70 -4.67
CA PRO A 42 10.55 12.67 -3.40
C PRO A 42 10.21 13.91 -2.57
N ILE A 43 9.97 13.70 -1.29
CA ILE A 43 9.70 14.75 -0.30
C ILE A 43 10.65 14.51 0.87
N ALA A 44 11.53 15.47 1.11
CA ALA A 44 12.43 15.42 2.25
C ALA A 44 11.62 15.50 3.55
N VAL A 45 11.99 14.67 4.53
CA VAL A 45 11.32 14.57 5.81
C VAL A 45 12.32 14.73 6.95
N THR A 46 11.92 15.49 7.96
CA THR A 46 12.50 15.34 9.30
C THR A 46 11.38 15.17 10.31
N GLY A 47 11.62 14.44 11.37
CA GLY A 47 10.62 14.22 12.39
C GLY A 47 11.21 14.00 13.75
N ARG A 48 10.30 13.84 14.70
CA ARG A 48 10.60 13.53 16.08
C ARG A 48 9.52 12.64 16.68
N VAL A 49 9.90 11.88 17.69
CA VAL A 49 8.97 11.14 18.53
C VAL A 49 8.49 12.06 19.65
N ASN A 50 7.18 12.25 19.75
CA ASN A 50 6.52 13.00 20.81
C ASN A 50 5.57 12.07 21.58
N GLY A 51 6.10 11.42 22.63
CA GLY A 51 5.38 10.38 23.35
C GLY A 51 5.10 9.17 22.46
N ALA A 52 3.82 8.91 22.16
CA ALA A 52 3.38 7.81 21.27
C ALA A 52 3.09 8.27 19.83
N GLU A 53 3.35 9.54 19.51
CA GLU A 53 3.14 10.13 18.19
C GLU A 53 4.48 10.31 17.47
N LEU A 54 4.54 9.93 16.20
CA LEU A 54 5.60 10.30 15.26
C LEU A 54 5.14 11.56 14.53
N GLU A 55 5.82 12.68 14.79
CA GLU A 55 5.60 13.95 14.10
C GLU A 55 6.64 14.09 12.99
N LEU A 56 6.19 14.20 11.74
CA LEU A 56 7.03 14.35 10.55
C LEU A 56 6.69 15.68 9.84
N ASP A 57 7.71 16.50 9.65
CA ASP A 57 7.66 17.72 8.83
C ASP A 57 8.07 17.37 7.39
N LEU A 58 7.17 17.61 6.44
CA LEU A 58 7.35 17.30 5.02
C LEU A 58 7.71 18.59 4.26
N ASP A 59 8.67 18.47 3.36
CA ASP A 59 9.17 19.54 2.47
C ASP A 59 9.90 20.68 3.19
N ARG A 60 11.08 20.39 3.74
CA ARG A 60 11.94 21.40 4.40
C ARG A 60 12.64 22.40 3.47
N ARG A 61 12.28 22.46 2.18
CA ARG A 61 13.02 23.28 1.20
C ARG A 61 13.02 24.79 1.52
N ASP A 62 12.10 25.29 2.33
CA ASP A 62 11.87 26.72 2.61
C ASP A 62 11.84 27.12 4.11
N ARG A 63 12.36 26.25 5.01
CA ARG A 63 12.36 26.42 6.49
C ARG A 63 10.97 26.40 7.18
N ARG A 64 9.84 26.28 6.47
CA ARG A 64 8.52 26.02 7.06
C ARG A 64 7.85 24.85 6.32
N PRO A 65 7.52 23.74 6.99
CA PRO A 65 6.92 22.61 6.29
C PRO A 65 5.60 23.01 5.61
N ALA A 66 5.45 22.65 4.33
CA ALA A 66 4.20 22.80 3.60
C ALA A 66 3.15 21.76 4.03
N GLU A 67 3.61 20.60 4.50
CA GLU A 67 2.78 19.51 5.04
C GLU A 67 3.38 19.03 6.37
N ALA A 68 2.53 18.68 7.33
CA ALA A 68 2.94 18.03 8.57
C ALA A 68 2.14 16.73 8.74
N LEU A 69 2.84 15.61 8.87
CA LEU A 69 2.24 14.31 9.11
C LEU A 69 2.42 13.93 10.58
N ARG A 70 1.30 13.66 11.25
CA ARG A 70 1.27 13.18 12.64
C ARG A 70 0.72 11.77 12.65
N VAL A 71 1.55 10.78 12.95
CA VAL A 71 1.13 9.37 13.01
C VAL A 71 1.12 8.91 14.45
N ARG A 72 0.02 8.29 14.87
CA ARG A 72 -0.08 7.67 16.19
C ARG A 72 -0.29 6.17 16.04
N ALA A 73 0.23 5.40 16.98
CA ALA A 73 -0.21 4.02 17.11
C ALA A 73 -1.66 4.01 17.62
N GLU A 74 -2.61 3.82 16.71
CA GLU A 74 -4.01 3.54 17.01
C GLU A 74 -4.42 2.30 16.24
N THR A 75 -5.01 1.30 16.90
CA THR A 75 -5.71 0.18 16.24
C THR A 75 -6.99 -0.13 17.02
N PRO A 76 -8.16 -0.17 16.33
CA PRO A 76 -8.73 -1.50 16.09
C PRO A 76 -9.54 -1.73 14.78
N ASP A 77 -9.90 -0.71 13.99
CA ASP A 77 -11.03 -0.89 13.05
C ASP A 77 -10.68 -1.37 11.62
N ILE A 78 -9.44 -1.24 11.15
CA ILE A 78 -9.05 -1.62 9.78
C ILE A 78 -7.90 -2.63 9.68
N ASP A 79 -7.52 -3.26 10.81
CA ASP A 79 -6.28 -4.07 10.90
C ASP A 79 -5.11 -3.30 10.27
N ALA A 80 -4.98 -1.98 10.48
CA ALA A 80 -3.80 -1.23 10.02
C ALA A 80 -2.67 -1.36 11.05
N GLY A 81 -1.41 -1.12 10.63
CA GLY A 81 -0.30 -1.06 11.58
C GLY A 81 -0.36 0.21 12.44
N TYR A 82 -0.69 1.35 11.81
CA TYR A 82 -0.84 2.65 12.48
C TYR A 82 -1.87 3.53 11.75
N ILE A 83 -2.48 4.47 12.47
CA ILE A 83 -3.40 5.48 11.93
C ILE A 83 -2.89 6.87 12.34
N GLY A 84 -2.84 7.78 11.38
CA GLY A 84 -2.38 9.14 11.57
C GLY A 84 -3.33 10.16 10.97
N THR A 85 -2.89 11.40 11.04
CA THR A 85 -3.51 12.52 10.36
C THR A 85 -2.45 13.31 9.63
N LEU A 86 -2.72 13.63 8.36
CA LEU A 86 -1.90 14.54 7.58
C LEU A 86 -2.55 15.92 7.62
N ASP A 87 -1.81 16.89 8.16
CA ASP A 87 -2.15 18.31 8.18
C ASP A 87 -1.48 18.98 6.97
N MET A 88 -2.27 19.33 5.95
CA MET A 88 -1.79 20.01 4.74
C MET A 88 -2.05 21.51 4.88
N GLN A 89 -0.99 22.32 4.73
CA GLN A 89 -1.10 23.78 4.66
C GLN A 89 -1.24 24.18 3.19
N GLN A 90 -2.44 24.63 2.79
CA GLN A 90 -2.68 25.10 1.43
C GLN A 90 -2.21 26.56 1.25
N PRO A 91 -1.94 27.01 0.01
CA PRO A 91 -1.77 28.43 -0.29
C PRO A 91 -2.95 29.24 0.26
N GLY A 92 -2.70 30.27 1.08
CA GLY A 92 -3.75 31.10 1.68
C GLY A 92 -4.12 30.76 3.13
N ASP A 93 -3.25 30.07 3.88
CA ASP A 93 -3.37 29.81 5.33
C ASP A 93 -4.52 28.88 5.76
N VAL A 94 -5.12 28.16 4.81
CA VAL A 94 -6.13 27.13 5.08
C VAL A 94 -5.42 25.83 5.46
N ARG A 95 -5.69 25.34 6.68
CA ARG A 95 -5.27 23.99 7.12
C ARG A 95 -6.37 22.98 6.87
N THR A 96 -6.03 21.93 6.14
CA THR A 96 -6.90 20.76 5.95
C THR A 96 -6.29 19.55 6.63
N ARG A 97 -7.11 18.78 7.34
CA ARG A 97 -6.69 17.56 8.04
C ARG A 97 -7.36 16.36 7.39
N THR A 98 -6.58 15.39 6.96
CA THR A 98 -7.09 14.14 6.36
C THR A 98 -6.59 12.93 7.14
N ALA A 99 -7.39 11.88 7.17
CA ALA A 99 -7.00 10.60 7.76
C ALA A 99 -5.84 9.99 6.96
N TYR A 100 -4.91 9.37 7.67
CA TYR A 100 -3.72 8.75 7.11
C TYR A 100 -3.60 7.33 7.66
N VAL A 101 -3.38 6.35 6.79
CA VAL A 101 -3.19 4.94 7.18
C VAL A 101 -1.74 4.58 6.89
N LEU A 102 -1.07 3.95 7.86
CA LEU A 102 0.29 3.44 7.67
C LEU A 102 0.27 1.92 7.81
N GLU A 103 0.70 1.24 6.75
CA GLU A 103 0.81 -0.20 6.70
C GLU A 103 2.27 -0.64 6.82
N GLU A 104 2.49 -1.60 7.71
CA GLU A 104 3.71 -2.37 7.78
C GLU A 104 3.48 -3.77 7.23
N ALA A 105 4.36 -4.19 6.32
CA ALA A 105 4.38 -5.52 5.77
C ALA A 105 5.84 -5.98 5.65
N PRO A 106 6.41 -6.61 6.70
CA PRO A 106 7.86 -6.87 6.77
C PRO A 106 8.36 -7.85 5.71
N ALA A 107 7.48 -8.69 5.15
CA ALA A 107 7.83 -9.64 4.09
C ALA A 107 7.95 -8.99 2.70
N VAL A 108 7.47 -7.76 2.52
CA VAL A 108 7.37 -7.13 1.20
C VAL A 108 7.83 -5.67 1.19
N ARG A 109 8.19 -5.21 -0.01
CA ARG A 109 8.41 -3.79 -0.31
C ARG A 109 7.76 -3.46 -1.65
N LEU A 110 7.74 -2.19 -2.00
CA LEU A 110 7.25 -1.74 -3.29
C LEU A 110 8.41 -1.42 -4.21
N ASP A 111 8.40 -1.91 -5.46
CA ASP A 111 9.39 -1.61 -6.50
C ASP A 111 8.69 -1.36 -7.85
N PRO A 112 9.36 -0.73 -8.84
CA PRO A 112 8.84 -0.71 -10.20
C PRO A 112 8.58 -2.13 -10.70
N SER A 113 7.38 -2.36 -11.23
CA SER A 113 6.96 -3.67 -11.70
C SER A 113 7.32 -3.85 -13.17
N PRO A 114 7.85 -5.03 -13.58
CA PRO A 114 7.97 -5.38 -14.98
C PRO A 114 6.59 -5.63 -15.63
N THR A 115 5.56 -5.90 -14.84
CA THR A 115 4.18 -6.14 -15.29
C THR A 115 3.46 -4.82 -15.52
N HIS A 116 3.33 -3.99 -14.47
CA HIS A 116 2.60 -2.72 -14.56
C HIS A 116 2.91 -1.77 -13.39
N GLY A 117 3.38 -0.56 -13.68
CA GLY A 117 3.55 0.53 -12.71
C GLY A 117 4.44 0.14 -11.52
N TRP A 118 3.86 0.11 -10.32
CA TRP A 118 4.50 -0.38 -9.11
C TRP A 118 4.00 -1.79 -8.78
N GLY A 119 4.89 -2.62 -8.23
CA GLY A 119 4.59 -3.97 -7.77
C GLY A 119 5.07 -4.20 -6.35
N THR A 120 4.28 -4.95 -5.59
CA THR A 120 4.69 -5.49 -4.30
C THR A 120 5.65 -6.65 -4.53
N VAL A 121 6.83 -6.62 -3.91
CA VAL A 121 7.89 -7.62 -4.11
C VAL A 121 8.38 -8.19 -2.78
N ALA A 122 8.70 -9.48 -2.76
CA ALA A 122 9.28 -10.14 -1.60
C ALA A 122 10.64 -9.54 -1.21
N VAL A 123 10.88 -9.26 0.07
CA VAL A 123 12.20 -8.74 0.52
C VAL A 123 13.21 -9.85 0.80
N ALA A 124 12.73 -11.05 1.10
CA ALA A 124 13.53 -12.23 1.43
C ALA A 124 12.87 -13.47 0.79
N PRO A 125 13.56 -14.63 0.74
CA PRO A 125 12.93 -15.86 0.30
C PRO A 125 11.70 -16.20 1.16
N LEU A 126 10.61 -16.63 0.52
CA LEU A 126 9.37 -17.03 1.17
C LEU A 126 9.09 -18.49 0.80
N ALA A 127 8.83 -19.32 1.80
CA ALA A 127 8.48 -20.72 1.56
C ALA A 127 7.06 -20.83 0.97
N ARG A 128 6.82 -21.91 0.20
CA ARG A 128 5.48 -22.30 -0.19
C ARG A 128 4.56 -22.38 1.04
N GLY A 129 3.35 -21.81 0.92
CA GLY A 129 2.35 -21.79 1.98
C GLY A 129 2.55 -20.66 3.00
N ALA A 130 3.60 -19.83 2.89
CA ALA A 130 3.76 -18.67 3.75
C ALA A 130 2.67 -17.63 3.45
N GLU A 131 2.05 -17.10 4.51
CA GLU A 131 1.24 -15.88 4.42
C GLU A 131 2.16 -14.69 4.12
N VAL A 132 1.95 -14.06 2.97
CA VAL A 132 2.82 -12.99 2.46
C VAL A 132 2.24 -11.63 2.78
N LEU A 133 0.94 -11.43 2.49
CA LEU A 133 0.32 -10.12 2.61
C LEU A 133 -1.18 -10.23 2.91
N PRO A 134 -1.64 -9.85 4.11
CA PRO A 134 -3.07 -9.69 4.40
C PRO A 134 -3.61 -8.46 3.66
N ILE A 135 -4.80 -8.58 3.06
CA ILE A 135 -5.46 -7.45 2.38
C ILE A 135 -6.24 -6.61 3.40
N ARG A 136 -5.72 -5.43 3.69
CA ARG A 136 -6.22 -4.49 4.71
C ARG A 136 -6.93 -3.31 4.07
N GLY A 137 -8.02 -2.88 4.69
CA GLY A 137 -8.83 -1.76 4.20
C GLY A 137 -10.33 -1.92 4.52
N PRO A 138 -11.14 -0.90 4.19
CA PRO A 138 -12.58 -0.94 4.41
C PRO A 138 -13.27 -1.98 3.53
N PHE A 139 -14.32 -2.59 4.07
CA PHE A 139 -15.26 -3.39 3.29
C PHE A 139 -16.20 -2.48 2.49
N SER A 140 -16.59 -2.94 1.31
CA SER A 140 -17.56 -2.32 0.43
C SER A 140 -18.36 -3.38 -0.32
N ALA A 141 -19.57 -3.05 -0.75
CA ALA A 141 -20.31 -3.85 -1.72
C ALA A 141 -19.88 -3.57 -3.17
N VAL A 142 -19.06 -2.51 -3.38
CA VAL A 142 -18.62 -2.06 -4.69
C VAL A 142 -17.28 -2.72 -5.02
N GLN A 143 -17.26 -3.44 -6.14
CA GLN A 143 -16.02 -3.89 -6.77
C GLN A 143 -15.33 -2.71 -7.48
N THR A 144 -14.03 -2.55 -7.25
CA THR A 144 -13.17 -1.62 -7.98
C THR A 144 -12.06 -2.39 -8.69
N PRO A 145 -11.30 -1.77 -9.61
CA PRO A 145 -10.14 -2.41 -10.24
C PRO A 145 -9.03 -2.84 -9.27
N TYR A 146 -9.06 -2.36 -8.02
CA TYR A 146 -8.05 -2.65 -6.99
C TYR A 146 -8.61 -3.46 -5.82
N SER A 147 -9.92 -3.60 -5.73
CA SER A 147 -10.56 -4.29 -4.61
C SER A 147 -10.39 -5.79 -4.69
N PHE A 148 -10.36 -6.45 -3.54
CA PHE A 148 -10.30 -7.91 -3.45
C PHE A 148 -11.63 -8.45 -2.94
N ARG A 149 -12.22 -9.41 -3.65
CA ARG A 149 -13.44 -10.08 -3.19
C ARG A 149 -13.20 -10.93 -1.94
N THR A 150 -14.06 -10.79 -0.95
CA THR A 150 -14.06 -11.52 0.33
C THR A 150 -14.83 -12.83 0.22
N SER A 151 -14.69 -13.72 1.21
CA SER A 151 -15.38 -15.02 1.20
C SER A 151 -16.91 -14.91 1.24
N ASP A 152 -17.44 -13.80 1.76
CA ASP A 152 -18.88 -13.50 1.83
C ASP A 152 -19.38 -12.66 0.63
N GLY A 153 -18.53 -12.42 -0.37
CA GLY A 153 -18.89 -11.73 -1.61
C GLY A 153 -18.89 -10.20 -1.55
N ARG A 154 -18.50 -9.60 -0.41
CA ARG A 154 -18.12 -8.18 -0.35
C ARG A 154 -16.74 -7.97 -0.98
N HIS A 155 -16.25 -6.74 -0.91
CA HIS A 155 -14.95 -6.34 -1.41
C HIS A 155 -14.17 -5.59 -0.32
N VAL A 156 -12.87 -5.84 -0.22
CA VAL A 156 -11.95 -5.01 0.56
C VAL A 156 -11.21 -4.08 -0.40
N GLU A 157 -11.28 -2.79 -0.14
CA GLU A 157 -10.54 -1.79 -0.89
C GLU A 157 -9.18 -1.56 -0.22
N PRO A 158 -8.05 -2.00 -0.81
CA PRO A 158 -6.77 -2.05 -0.11
C PRO A 158 -6.22 -0.65 0.18
N THR A 159 -5.80 -0.39 1.43
CA THR A 159 -5.21 0.90 1.86
C THR A 159 -3.68 0.86 2.01
N GLY A 160 -3.03 -0.14 1.43
CA GLY A 160 -1.57 -0.27 1.46
C GLY A 160 -1.04 -1.18 0.36
N TYR A 161 -0.19 -2.15 0.71
CA TYR A 161 0.57 -2.92 -0.29
C TYR A 161 -0.35 -3.70 -1.24
N GLY A 162 -1.53 -4.13 -0.76
CA GLY A 162 -2.55 -4.80 -1.58
C GLY A 162 -2.97 -4.01 -2.83
N HIS A 163 -2.89 -2.67 -2.80
CA HIS A 163 -3.22 -1.82 -3.95
C HIS A 163 -2.25 -2.02 -5.13
N PHE A 164 -1.05 -2.52 -4.85
CA PHE A 164 0.04 -2.69 -5.80
C PHE A 164 0.38 -4.17 -6.03
N VAL A 165 -0.60 -5.05 -5.89
CA VAL A 165 -0.46 -6.47 -6.25
C VAL A 165 -1.03 -6.64 -7.64
N ASN A 166 -0.17 -6.92 -8.62
CA ASN A 166 -0.57 -7.05 -10.01
C ASN A 166 -1.15 -8.42 -10.34
N HIS A 167 -1.86 -8.48 -11.46
CA HIS A 167 -2.32 -9.73 -12.05
C HIS A 167 -1.15 -10.51 -12.66
N ALA A 168 -1.16 -11.84 -12.51
CA ALA A 168 -0.42 -12.73 -13.38
C ALA A 168 -1.24 -14.00 -13.67
N CYS A 169 -1.19 -14.49 -14.91
CA CYS A 169 -1.88 -15.71 -15.32
C CYS A 169 -1.28 -16.96 -14.65
N GLU A 170 0.03 -16.93 -14.40
CA GLU A 170 0.77 -17.88 -13.56
C GLU A 170 1.28 -17.18 -12.29
N PRO A 171 0.42 -16.98 -11.28
CA PRO A 171 0.74 -16.10 -10.17
C PRO A 171 1.71 -16.71 -9.16
N SER A 172 2.47 -15.84 -8.48
CA SER A 172 3.32 -16.24 -7.35
C SER A 172 2.51 -16.60 -6.10
N CYS A 173 1.36 -15.98 -5.91
CA CYS A 173 0.49 -16.18 -4.75
C CYS A 173 -0.95 -16.56 -5.15
N GLU A 174 -1.65 -17.16 -4.19
CA GLU A 174 -3.09 -17.40 -4.25
C GLU A 174 -3.80 -16.70 -3.10
N ILE A 175 -5.11 -16.50 -3.25
CA ILE A 175 -5.95 -15.94 -2.19
C ILE A 175 -6.43 -17.07 -1.29
N VAL A 176 -6.15 -16.94 0.01
CA VAL A 176 -6.81 -17.69 1.08
C VAL A 176 -7.63 -16.70 1.91
N TYR A 177 -8.73 -17.17 2.50
CA TYR A 177 -9.58 -16.34 3.34
C TYR A 177 -9.27 -16.59 4.82
N ARG A 178 -9.04 -15.50 5.56
CA ARG A 178 -8.94 -15.51 7.02
C ARG A 178 -10.32 -15.79 7.64
N PRO A 179 -10.42 -16.16 8.93
CA PRO A 179 -11.70 -16.44 9.59
C PRO A 179 -12.72 -15.29 9.55
N ASP A 180 -12.25 -14.04 9.43
CA ASP A 180 -13.10 -12.85 9.28
C ASP A 180 -13.54 -12.58 7.82
N GLY A 181 -13.21 -13.50 6.90
CA GLY A 181 -13.52 -13.45 5.49
C GLY A 181 -12.58 -12.58 4.66
N ARG A 182 -11.55 -11.96 5.27
CA ARG A 182 -10.59 -11.12 4.54
C ARG A 182 -9.64 -11.97 3.70
N PRO A 183 -9.28 -11.51 2.49
CA PRO A 183 -8.25 -12.15 1.69
C PRO A 183 -6.85 -12.00 2.31
N VAL A 184 -6.04 -13.05 2.19
CA VAL A 184 -4.59 -13.03 2.42
C VAL A 184 -3.90 -13.70 1.24
N LEU A 185 -2.82 -13.09 0.76
CA LEU A 185 -1.98 -13.66 -0.28
C LEU A 185 -1.03 -14.69 0.34
N VAL A 186 -1.08 -15.92 -0.16
CA VAL A 186 -0.26 -17.04 0.28
C VAL A 186 0.62 -17.52 -0.87
N ALA A 187 1.90 -17.77 -0.59
CA ALA A 187 2.85 -18.21 -1.60
C ALA A 187 2.49 -19.60 -2.15
N ARG A 188 2.35 -19.73 -3.48
CA ARG A 188 1.97 -21.01 -4.14
C ARG A 188 3.15 -21.97 -4.31
N ARG A 189 4.36 -21.43 -4.21
CA ARG A 189 5.65 -22.11 -4.37
C ARG A 189 6.70 -21.36 -3.54
N ASP A 190 7.90 -21.92 -3.43
CA ASP A 190 9.02 -21.17 -2.86
C ASP A 190 9.32 -19.96 -3.76
N LEU A 191 9.36 -18.77 -3.16
CA LEU A 191 9.60 -17.51 -3.84
C LEU A 191 10.98 -16.99 -3.45
N PRO A 192 11.90 -16.78 -4.41
CA PRO A 192 13.14 -16.05 -4.15
C PRO A 192 12.86 -14.61 -3.68
N ALA A 193 13.84 -14.01 -3.00
CA ALA A 193 13.81 -12.57 -2.74
C ALA A 193 13.71 -11.78 -4.06
N GLY A 194 12.95 -10.69 -4.05
CA GLY A 194 12.68 -9.87 -5.23
C GLY A 194 11.56 -10.38 -6.12
N THR A 195 10.95 -11.53 -5.83
CA THR A 195 9.80 -12.03 -6.60
C THR A 195 8.61 -11.09 -6.44
N GLU A 196 8.00 -10.69 -7.56
CA GLU A 196 6.76 -9.92 -7.55
C GLU A 196 5.61 -10.77 -6.99
N ILE A 197 4.90 -10.20 -6.03
CA ILE A 197 3.69 -10.77 -5.44
C ILE A 197 2.53 -10.47 -6.38
N THR A 198 1.98 -11.52 -6.96
CA THR A 198 0.91 -11.46 -7.96
C THR A 198 -0.17 -12.50 -7.63
N PHE A 199 -1.37 -12.27 -8.11
CA PHE A 199 -2.46 -13.25 -8.06
C PHE A 199 -3.26 -13.26 -9.35
N ASP A 200 -4.03 -14.33 -9.55
CA ASP A 200 -4.93 -14.41 -10.68
C ASP A 200 -6.25 -13.72 -10.34
N TYR A 201 -6.45 -12.51 -10.86
CA TYR A 201 -7.68 -11.73 -10.66
C TYR A 201 -8.94 -12.51 -11.04
N THR A 202 -8.87 -13.41 -12.03
CA THR A 202 -10.04 -14.19 -12.48
C THR A 202 -10.42 -15.31 -11.52
N ALA A 203 -9.52 -15.66 -10.58
CA ALA A 203 -9.75 -16.75 -9.64
C ALA A 203 -10.77 -16.40 -8.55
N THR A 204 -10.87 -15.12 -8.18
CA THR A 204 -11.80 -14.64 -7.14
C THR A 204 -12.93 -13.79 -7.71
N GLU A 205 -12.63 -13.01 -8.74
CA GLU A 205 -13.58 -12.08 -9.34
C GLU A 205 -14.44 -12.83 -10.36
N GLY A 206 -15.77 -12.86 -10.17
CA GLY A 206 -16.67 -13.50 -11.14
C GLY A 206 -16.68 -12.78 -12.49
N LYS A 207 -16.66 -11.44 -12.45
CA LYS A 207 -16.43 -10.56 -13.59
C LYS A 207 -15.45 -9.48 -13.14
N LEU A 208 -14.44 -9.19 -13.95
CA LEU A 208 -13.50 -8.11 -13.64
C LEU A 208 -14.19 -6.75 -13.73
N ALA A 209 -13.83 -5.83 -12.82
CA ALA A 209 -14.35 -4.46 -12.84
C ALA A 209 -14.02 -3.74 -14.16
N ASN A 210 -12.83 -3.98 -14.72
CA ASN A 210 -12.35 -3.44 -16.00
C ASN A 210 -11.55 -4.49 -16.76
N SER A 211 -11.60 -4.43 -18.10
CA SER A 211 -10.69 -5.18 -18.98
C SER A 211 -9.34 -4.47 -19.10
N PHE A 212 -8.27 -5.24 -19.24
CA PHE A 212 -6.92 -4.74 -19.48
C PHE A 212 -6.13 -5.76 -20.30
N ALA A 213 -5.09 -5.30 -21.01
CA ALA A 213 -4.14 -6.20 -21.65
C ALA A 213 -3.16 -6.72 -20.59
N CYS A 214 -3.15 -8.02 -20.35
CA CYS A 214 -2.23 -8.64 -19.41
C CYS A 214 -0.79 -8.60 -19.95
N LEU A 215 0.14 -8.06 -19.17
CA LEU A 215 1.56 -7.94 -19.51
C LEU A 215 2.45 -8.90 -18.71
N CYS A 216 1.85 -9.90 -18.06
CA CYS A 216 2.60 -10.88 -17.29
C CYS A 216 3.40 -11.82 -18.24
N PRO A 217 4.47 -12.48 -17.77
CA PRO A 217 5.35 -13.28 -18.62
C PRO A 217 4.80 -14.67 -19.00
N ALA A 218 3.50 -14.94 -18.81
CA ALA A 218 2.91 -16.24 -19.10
C ALA A 218 2.73 -16.45 -20.62
N ASP A 219 2.91 -17.69 -21.09
CA ASP A 219 2.72 -18.05 -22.50
C ASP A 219 1.25 -17.96 -22.95
N ALA A 220 0.32 -18.21 -22.01
CA ALA A 220 -1.11 -18.16 -22.23
C ALA A 220 -1.78 -17.23 -21.22
N HIS A 221 -2.49 -16.22 -21.73
CA HIS A 221 -3.20 -15.25 -20.91
C HIS A 221 -4.64 -15.70 -20.61
N LYS A 222 -5.08 -15.46 -19.37
CA LYS A 222 -6.43 -15.78 -18.88
C LYS A 222 -7.44 -14.63 -19.04
N ILE A 223 -6.96 -13.45 -19.44
CA ILE A 223 -7.72 -12.20 -19.60
C ILE A 223 -7.57 -11.73 -21.03
#